data_AF-A0A3N1VRW2-F1
#
_entry.id   AF-A0A3N1VRW2-F1
#
_cell.length_a   1.000
_cell.length_b   1.000
_cell.length_c   1.000
_cell.angle_alpha   90.00
_cell.angle_beta   90.00
_cell.angle_gamma   90.00
#
_symmetry.space_group_name_H-M   'P 1'
#
loop_
_entity.id
_entity.type
_entity.pdbx_description
1 polymer ?
#
loop_
_entity_poly.entity_id
_entity_poly.type
_entity_poly.pdbx_seq_one_letter_code
_entity_poly.pdbx_strand_id
1 'polypeptide(L)'
;MDKKITLDVEDWKAFLERSWRAVPKAFQSNKALRRTLQCALYAKLTAEGLLVVADYQPPRAERPVDLIVVSGTPPTIACAICFDEVVTLYAVKSLSSLDAGEKLIFTTGLLKKKVEESRFFLKPDIRHVHLEW
;
A
#
# COMPACT_ATOMS: atom_id res chain seq x y z
N MET A 1 22.53 -13.85 6.86
CA MET A 1 21.66 -13.71 8.05
C MET A 1 20.55 -12.78 7.62
N ASP A 2 19.38 -13.33 7.26
CA ASP A 2 18.27 -12.54 6.74
C ASP A 2 17.74 -11.65 7.86
N LYS A 3 17.92 -10.34 7.71
CA LYS A 3 17.39 -9.35 8.64
C LYS A 3 15.88 -9.40 8.51
N LYS A 4 15.19 -9.94 9.51
CA LYS A 4 13.73 -9.95 9.55
C LYS A 4 13.26 -8.48 9.52
N ILE A 5 12.68 -8.06 8.41
CA ILE A 5 12.18 -6.69 8.28
C ILE A 5 10.95 -6.58 9.21
N THR A 6 11.04 -5.72 10.21
CA THR A 6 9.88 -5.34 11.02
C THR A 6 9.18 -4.19 10.32
N LEU A 7 7.93 -4.41 9.90
CA LEU A 7 7.12 -3.40 9.23
C LEU A 7 6.26 -2.70 10.28
N ASP A 8 6.57 -1.43 10.56
CA ASP A 8 5.76 -0.61 11.46
C ASP A 8 4.64 0.09 10.70
N VAL A 9 3.56 -0.67 10.47
CA VAL A 9 2.40 -0.20 9.70
C VAL A 9 1.70 0.99 10.38
N GLU A 10 1.78 1.12 11.70
CA GLU A 10 1.18 2.25 12.41
C GLU A 10 1.99 3.54 12.19
N ASP A 11 3.32 3.46 12.22
CA ASP A 11 4.18 4.58 11.83
C ASP A 11 3.95 4.96 10.35
N TRP A 12 3.81 3.98 9.46
CA TRP A 12 3.48 4.24 8.06
C TRP A 12 2.15 4.95 7.89
N LYS A 13 1.11 4.49 8.61
CA LYS A 13 -0.21 5.14 8.63
C LYS A 13 -0.06 6.60 9.05
N ALA A 14 0.56 6.85 10.20
CA ALA A 14 0.73 8.22 10.72
C ALA A 14 1.51 9.12 9.74
N PHE A 15 2.55 8.57 9.10
CA PHE A 15 3.31 9.28 8.07
C PHE A 15 2.49 9.59 6.81
N LEU A 16 1.70 8.63 6.33
CA LEU A 16 0.87 8.78 5.14
C LEU A 16 -0.26 9.79 5.35
N GLU A 17 -0.88 9.81 6.52
CA GLU A 17 -1.90 10.81 6.85
C GLU A 17 -1.31 12.23 6.90
N ARG A 18 -0.10 12.40 7.47
CA ARG A 18 0.62 13.68 7.40
C ARG A 18 0.91 14.08 5.94
N SER A 19 1.34 13.11 5.13
CA SER A 19 1.63 13.31 3.71
C SER A 19 0.38 13.71 2.92
N TRP A 20 -0.77 13.08 3.21
CA TRP A 20 -2.06 13.47 2.63
C TRP A 20 -2.43 14.91 3.02
N ARG A 21 -2.39 15.25 4.32
CA ARG A 21 -2.73 16.60 4.81
C ARG A 21 -1.90 17.71 4.17
N ALA A 22 -0.67 17.41 3.77
CA ALA A 22 0.21 18.36 3.08
C ALA A 22 -0.19 18.62 1.61
N VAL A 23 -0.97 17.73 0.97
CA VAL A 23 -1.46 17.94 -0.40
C VAL A 23 -2.54 19.02 -0.39
N PRO A 24 -2.40 20.13 -1.15
CA PRO A 24 -3.43 21.17 -1.15
C PRO A 24 -4.75 20.64 -1.72
N LYS A 25 -5.87 20.96 -1.04
CA LYS A 25 -7.22 20.43 -1.34
C LYS A 25 -7.59 20.49 -2.82
N ALA A 26 -7.24 21.58 -3.51
CA ALA A 26 -7.53 21.79 -4.93
C ALA A 26 -6.90 20.74 -5.86
N PHE A 27 -5.87 20.01 -5.40
CA PHE A 27 -5.14 19.01 -6.18
C PHE A 27 -5.40 17.57 -5.70
N GLN A 28 -6.29 17.36 -4.73
CA GLN A 28 -6.57 16.04 -4.14
C GLN A 28 -7.52 15.17 -4.97
N SER A 29 -7.27 15.01 -6.28
CA SER A 29 -7.96 13.96 -7.03
C SER A 29 -7.52 12.58 -6.54
N ASN A 30 -8.38 11.56 -6.63
CA ASN A 30 -8.05 10.18 -6.25
C ASN A 30 -6.73 9.70 -6.88
N LYS A 31 -6.53 9.99 -8.17
CA LYS A 31 -5.32 9.63 -8.90
C LYS A 31 -4.09 10.35 -8.34
N ALA A 32 -4.18 11.66 -8.12
CA ALA A 32 -3.08 12.44 -7.58
C ALA A 32 -2.72 12.00 -6.16
N LEU A 33 -3.72 11.77 -5.31
CA LEU A 33 -3.51 11.34 -3.94
C LEU A 33 -2.86 9.95 -3.88
N ARG A 34 -3.38 8.96 -4.62
CA ARG A 34 -2.78 7.62 -4.73
C ARG A 34 -1.30 7.69 -5.08
N ARG A 35 -0.94 8.45 -6.13
CA ARG A 35 0.45 8.59 -6.57
C ARG A 35 1.31 9.36 -5.58
N THR A 36 0.77 10.39 -4.95
CA THR A 36 1.49 11.16 -3.92
C THR A 36 1.83 10.29 -2.72
N LEU A 37 0.87 9.50 -2.23
CA LEU A 37 1.08 8.60 -1.09
C LEU A 37 2.04 7.46 -1.42
N GLN A 38 1.95 6.92 -2.63
CA GLN A 38 2.92 5.94 -3.14
C GLN A 38 4.34 6.53 -3.15
N CYS A 39 4.53 7.73 -3.71
CA CYS A 39 5.83 8.42 -3.71
C CYS A 39 6.34 8.70 -2.30
N ALA A 40 5.45 9.15 -1.40
CA ALA A 40 5.81 9.45 -0.02
C ALA A 40 6.29 8.19 0.71
N LEU A 41 5.54 7.09 0.64
CA LEU A 41 5.93 5.84 1.29
C LEU A 41 7.20 5.25 0.67
N TYR A 42 7.34 5.29 -0.67
CA TYR A 42 8.58 4.89 -1.34
C TYR A 42 9.79 5.65 -0.78
N ALA A 43 9.71 6.97 -0.69
CA ALA A 43 10.79 7.81 -0.19
C ALA A 43 11.12 7.49 1.28
N LYS A 44 10.10 7.31 2.12
CA LYS A 44 10.29 6.92 3.53
C LYS A 44 11.02 5.59 3.67
N LEU A 45 10.53 4.55 3.01
CA LEU A 45 11.07 3.19 3.14
C LEU A 45 12.48 3.08 2.57
N THR A 46 12.76 3.75 1.45
CA THR A 46 14.11 3.81 0.89
C THR A 46 15.08 4.58 1.79
N ALA A 47 14.65 5.66 2.44
CA ALA A 47 15.46 6.38 3.43
C ALA A 47 15.77 5.54 4.68
N GLU A 48 14.93 4.55 5.00
CA GLU A 48 15.17 3.55 6.06
C GLU A 48 16.12 2.42 5.62
N GLY A 49 16.63 2.48 4.39
CA GLY A 49 17.56 1.49 3.84
C GLY A 49 16.88 0.23 3.30
N LEU A 50 15.56 0.26 3.08
CA LEU A 50 14.82 -0.85 2.48
C LEU A 50 14.93 -0.81 0.95
N LEU A 51 14.97 -1.99 0.33
CA LEU A 51 14.86 -2.13 -1.12
C LEU A 51 13.38 -2.11 -1.52
N VAL A 52 12.97 -1.07 -2.25
CA VAL A 52 11.58 -0.85 -2.62
C VAL A 52 11.45 -0.74 -4.13
N VAL A 53 10.44 -1.39 -4.70
CA VAL A 53 10.10 -1.28 -6.12
C VAL A 53 8.68 -0.74 -6.25
N ALA A 54 8.51 0.31 -7.05
CA ALA A 54 7.21 0.91 -7.34
C ALA A 54 6.59 0.31 -8.60
N ASP A 55 5.26 0.29 -8.65
CA ASP A 55 4.47 -0.18 -9.80
C ASP A 55 4.87 -1.58 -10.30
N TYR A 56 5.15 -2.50 -9.37
CA TYR A 56 5.47 -3.87 -9.73
C TYR A 56 4.22 -4.55 -10.30
N GLN A 57 4.35 -5.13 -11.49
CA GLN A 57 3.29 -5.86 -12.17
C GLN A 57 3.44 -7.38 -11.93
N PRO A 58 2.60 -7.99 -11.07
CA PRO A 58 2.59 -9.44 -10.95
C PRO A 58 2.21 -10.08 -12.30
N PRO A 59 2.87 -11.18 -12.73
CA PRO A 59 2.62 -11.79 -14.05
C PRO A 59 1.18 -12.22 -14.32
N ARG A 60 0.38 -12.49 -13.27
CA ARG A 60 -1.01 -12.97 -13.36
C ARG A 60 -2.04 -11.95 -12.86
N ALA A 61 -1.62 -10.71 -12.59
CA ALA A 61 -2.51 -9.66 -12.08
C ALA A 61 -3.00 -8.74 -13.20
N GLU A 62 -4.21 -8.21 -13.02
CA GLU A 62 -4.83 -7.25 -13.95
C GLU A 62 -4.32 -5.80 -13.73
N ARG A 63 -3.68 -5.52 -12.58
CA ARG A 63 -3.05 -4.23 -12.27
C ARG A 63 -1.73 -4.43 -11.53
N PRO A 64 -0.84 -3.42 -11.53
CA PRO A 64 0.32 -3.44 -10.66
C PRO A 64 -0.11 -3.23 -9.20
N VAL A 65 0.73 -3.75 -8.30
CA VAL A 65 0.76 -3.31 -6.90
C VAL A 65 1.56 -2.02 -6.82
N ASP A 66 1.18 -1.12 -5.92
CA ASP A 66 1.74 0.23 -5.90
C ASP A 66 3.19 0.22 -5.38
N LEU A 67 3.49 -0.60 -4.38
CA LEU A 67 4.84 -0.83 -3.86
C LEU A 67 5.06 -2.29 -3.48
N ILE A 68 6.29 -2.76 -3.65
CA ILE A 68 6.81 -3.95 -2.98
C ILE A 68 8.09 -3.61 -2.20
N VAL A 69 8.26 -4.25 -1.04
CA VAL A 69 9.52 -4.28 -0.29
C VAL A 69 10.18 -5.62 -0.53
N VAL A 70 11.42 -5.60 -0.99
CA VAL A 70 12.21 -6.79 -1.32
C VAL A 70 13.23 -7.04 -0.21
N SER A 71 13.46 -8.31 0.11
CA SER A 71 14.38 -8.73 1.17
C SER A 71 15.07 -10.04 0.85
N GLY A 72 16.10 -10.38 1.63
CA GLY A 72 16.76 -11.67 1.58
C GLY A 72 17.67 -11.88 0.37
N THR A 73 18.32 -13.05 0.35
CA THR A 73 19.11 -13.53 -0.79
C THR A 73 18.91 -15.05 -0.90
N PRO A 74 18.17 -15.56 -1.91
CA PRO A 74 17.62 -14.86 -3.08
C PRO A 74 16.52 -13.84 -2.74
N PRO A 75 16.25 -12.86 -3.63
CA PRO A 75 15.27 -11.80 -3.36
C PRO A 75 13.85 -12.37 -3.24
N THR A 76 13.17 -12.02 -2.15
CA THR A 76 11.77 -12.34 -1.86
C THR A 76 10.97 -11.08 -1.56
N ILE A 77 9.65 -11.12 -1.75
CA ILE A 77 8.77 -9.99 -1.43
C ILE A 77 8.39 -10.05 0.05
N ALA A 78 8.98 -9.17 0.85
CA ALA A 78 8.64 -9.05 2.26
C ALA A 78 7.24 -8.43 2.46
N CYS A 79 6.91 -7.43 1.63
CA CYS A 79 5.64 -6.72 1.71
C CYS A 79 5.15 -6.28 0.34
N ALA A 80 3.85 -6.34 0.08
CA ALA A 80 3.20 -5.76 -1.08
C ALA A 80 2.06 -4.81 -0.66
N ILE A 81 1.96 -3.66 -1.31
CA ILE A 81 1.11 -2.55 -0.88
C ILE A 81 0.28 -2.03 -2.06
N CYS A 82 -1.01 -1.81 -1.82
CA CYS A 82 -1.90 -1.08 -2.71
C CYS A 82 -2.47 0.17 -2.00
N PHE A 83 -2.67 1.24 -2.76
CA PHE A 83 -3.39 2.44 -2.38
C PHE A 83 -4.62 2.58 -3.26
N ASP A 84 -5.79 2.79 -2.66
CA ASP A 84 -7.04 3.06 -3.38
C ASP A 84 -7.95 4.00 -2.57
N GLU A 85 -9.06 4.45 -3.15
CA GLU A 85 -10.09 5.18 -2.41
C GLU A 85 -10.84 4.25 -1.45
N VAL A 86 -11.17 3.05 -1.91
CA VAL A 86 -11.88 2.00 -1.18
C VAL A 86 -11.19 0.65 -1.44
N VAL A 87 -11.56 -0.41 -0.71
CA VAL A 87 -11.05 -1.75 -1.02
C VAL A 87 -11.64 -2.20 -2.36
N THR A 88 -10.78 -2.55 -3.32
CA THR A 88 -11.22 -2.98 -4.65
C THR A 88 -10.90 -4.44 -4.90
N LEU A 89 -11.76 -5.13 -5.68
CA LEU A 89 -11.48 -6.49 -6.14
C LEU A 89 -10.15 -6.58 -6.91
N TYR A 90 -9.83 -5.55 -7.71
CA TYR A 90 -8.58 -5.49 -8.47
C TYR A 90 -7.34 -5.46 -7.57
N ALA A 91 -7.36 -4.67 -6.48
CA ALA A 91 -6.27 -4.64 -5.51
C ALA A 91 -6.12 -5.99 -4.79
N VAL A 92 -7.25 -6.56 -4.35
CA VAL A 92 -7.27 -7.86 -3.68
C VAL A 92 -6.72 -8.97 -4.59
N LYS A 93 -7.17 -9.04 -5.85
CA LYS A 93 -6.65 -10.02 -6.83
C LYS A 93 -5.15 -9.85 -7.08
N SER A 94 -4.69 -8.61 -7.22
CA SER A 94 -3.27 -8.33 -7.50
C SER A 94 -2.38 -8.72 -6.33
N LEU A 95 -2.74 -8.33 -5.11
CA LEU A 95 -2.03 -8.76 -3.89
C LEU A 95 -2.12 -10.28 -3.67
N SER A 96 -3.28 -10.89 -3.96
CA SER A 96 -3.46 -12.36 -3.85
C SER A 96 -2.56 -13.14 -4.81
N SER A 97 -2.15 -12.54 -5.93
CA SER A 97 -1.30 -13.20 -6.94
C SER A 97 0.18 -13.27 -6.55
N LEU A 98 0.57 -12.57 -5.47
CA LEU A 98 1.94 -12.51 -4.97
C LEU A 98 2.14 -13.47 -3.80
N ASP A 99 3.28 -14.15 -3.82
CA ASP A 99 3.86 -14.75 -2.63
C ASP A 99 4.66 -13.66 -1.89
N ALA A 100 4.01 -13.06 -0.90
CA ALA A 100 4.54 -11.94 -0.13
C ALA A 100 4.29 -12.20 1.35
N GLY A 101 5.27 -11.84 2.20
CA GLY A 101 5.16 -12.02 3.65
C GLY A 101 3.99 -11.25 4.25
N GLU A 102 3.82 -9.99 3.86
CA GLU A 102 2.74 -9.10 4.30
C GLU A 102 2.05 -8.46 3.08
N LYS A 103 0.73 -8.27 3.15
CA LYS A 103 -0.07 -7.65 2.08
C LYS A 103 -0.96 -6.58 2.66
N LEU A 104 -0.86 -5.36 2.14
CA LEU A 104 -1.53 -4.17 2.68
C LEU A 104 -2.37 -3.45 1.63
N ILE A 105 -3.56 -3.01 2.03
CA ILE A 105 -4.35 -2.02 1.29
C ILE A 105 -4.53 -0.79 2.17
N PHE A 106 -4.03 0.35 1.72
CA PHE A 106 -4.34 1.66 2.31
C PHE A 106 -5.51 2.31 1.57
N THR A 107 -6.56 2.73 2.29
CA THR A 107 -7.71 3.43 1.69
C THR A 107 -7.80 4.90 2.10
N THR A 108 -8.21 5.75 1.17
CA THR A 108 -8.29 7.22 1.31
C THR A 108 -9.71 7.80 1.14
N GLY A 109 -10.73 6.95 1.08
CA GLY A 109 -12.11 7.40 0.87
C GLY A 109 -12.65 8.21 2.05
N LEU A 110 -13.15 9.42 1.77
CA LEU A 110 -13.70 10.32 2.79
C LEU A 110 -14.99 9.79 3.44
N LEU A 111 -15.74 8.97 2.70
CA LEU A 111 -16.97 8.37 3.18
C LEU A 111 -16.66 7.02 3.85
N LYS A 112 -16.43 7.04 5.17
CA LYS A 112 -16.13 5.85 5.98
C LYS A 112 -17.09 4.69 5.70
N LYS A 113 -18.39 4.97 5.53
CA LYS A 113 -19.40 3.97 5.19
C LYS A 113 -19.06 3.19 3.90
N LYS A 114 -18.63 3.88 2.84
CA LYS A 114 -18.24 3.23 1.57
C LYS A 114 -16.97 2.40 1.73
N VAL A 115 -16.02 2.88 2.52
CA VAL A 115 -14.79 2.14 2.85
C VAL A 115 -15.17 0.84 3.57
N GLU A 116 -16.01 0.91 4.60
CA GLU A 116 -16.45 -0.27 5.34
C GLU A 116 -17.24 -1.25 4.48
N GLU A 117 -18.21 -0.75 3.69
CA GLU A 117 -18.96 -1.59 2.76
C GLU A 117 -18.04 -2.33 1.79
N SER A 118 -17.01 -1.67 1.25
CA SER A 118 -16.07 -2.26 0.29
C SER A 118 -15.20 -3.39 0.86
N ARG A 119 -15.08 -3.50 2.19
CA ARG A 119 -14.30 -4.55 2.85
C ARG A 119 -14.85 -5.95 2.61
N PHE A 120 -16.05 -6.08 2.04
CA PHE A 120 -16.57 -7.38 1.59
C PHE A 120 -15.64 -8.09 0.58
N PHE A 121 -14.83 -7.33 -0.18
CA PHE A 121 -13.83 -7.91 -1.08
C PHE A 121 -12.57 -8.41 -0.34
N LEU A 122 -12.34 -7.97 0.90
CA LEU A 122 -11.09 -8.19 1.62
C LEU A 122 -10.93 -9.68 1.97
N LYS A 123 -9.70 -10.17 1.82
CA LYS A 123 -9.33 -11.53 2.25
C LYS A 123 -8.62 -11.51 3.60
N PRO A 124 -8.68 -12.60 4.39
CA PRO A 124 -8.04 -12.65 5.70
C PRO A 124 -6.52 -12.43 5.69
N ASP A 125 -5.83 -12.77 4.59
CA ASP A 125 -4.38 -12.60 4.43
C ASP A 125 -3.96 -11.21 3.97
N ILE A 126 -4.91 -10.29 3.76
CA ILE A 126 -4.65 -8.91 3.35
C ILE A 126 -5.10 -7.97 4.46
N ARG A 127 -4.14 -7.26 5.05
CA ARG A 127 -4.43 -6.24 6.06
C ARG A 127 -4.92 -4.96 5.37
N HIS A 128 -6.03 -4.44 5.87
CA HIS A 128 -6.60 -3.16 5.43
C HIS A 128 -6.30 -2.09 6.47
N VAL A 129 -5.87 -0.92 6.01
CA VAL A 129 -5.63 0.27 6.83
C VAL A 129 -6.34 1.45 6.19
N HIS A 130 -7.34 1.99 6.86
CA HIS A 130 -7.95 3.24 6.43
C HIS A 130 -7.14 4.43 6.96
N LEU A 131 -6.73 5.32 6.06
CA LEU A 131 -6.08 6.58 6.40
C LEU A 131 -7.15 7.60 6.78
N GLU A 132 -6.94 8.30 7.89
CA GLU A 132 -7.82 9.37 8.34
C GLU A 132 -7.25 10.73 7.94
N TRP A 133 -8.11 11.54 7.32
CA TRP A 133 -7.80 12.94 7.02
C TRP A 133 -7.97 13.80 8.27
#